data_AF-A0A357YGN6-F1
#
_entry.id   AF-A0A357YGN6-F1
#
_cell.length_a   1.000
_cell.length_b   1.000
_cell.length_c   1.000
_cell.angle_alpha   90.00
_cell.angle_beta   90.00
_cell.angle_gamma   90.00
#
_symmetry.space_group_name_H-M   'P 1'
#
loop_
_entity.id
_entity.type
_entity.pdbx_description
1 polymer ?
#
loop_
_entity_poly.entity_id
_entity_poly.type
_entity_poly.pdbx_seq_one_letter_code
_entity_poly.pdbx_strand_id
1 'polypeptide(L)'
;MPRCFVDWIRVGRKSLGWSQSVLGEKLGVSQVQVSLWESGKAEPSAGQEQSLRRLLSVAKTPTSPPEPVIVRKRATPAPPPPPPFRPTAPRITTPTAKESPAPMSTPRSTSSSADFSAMEDQLWEAADQLRANSKLSSSEYCMPVLGVIFLRHASNRYQAVLKQIQGEVAAGKMPSRPLVKSDFIKRRALMLPEKAQYEALLRLPTGGSFGSALVEAMNAIEEDFEPLRGQLPKDYDRFDNDLLEDLLRCFDSEALRNASGDIFGRIYEY
;
A
#
# COMPACT_ATOMS: atom_id res chain seq x y z
N MET A 1 -10.78 35.04 13.16
CA MET A 1 -11.57 33.94 13.78
C MET A 1 -12.30 33.23 12.63
N PRO A 2 -12.38 31.89 12.52
CA PRO A 2 -12.62 30.93 13.62
C PRO A 2 -11.72 29.68 13.55
N ARG A 3 -10.62 29.66 14.32
CA ARG A 3 -9.88 28.40 14.59
C ARG A 3 -10.55 27.54 15.67
N CYS A 4 -11.47 28.12 16.45
CA CYS A 4 -12.03 27.44 17.61
C CYS A 4 -13.06 26.36 17.23
N PHE A 5 -13.90 26.60 16.21
CA PHE A 5 -15.04 25.73 15.93
C PHE A 5 -14.66 24.45 15.16
N VAL A 6 -13.80 24.60 14.14
CA VAL A 6 -13.25 23.47 13.35
C VAL A 6 -12.45 22.51 14.24
N ASP A 7 -11.55 23.07 15.06
CA ASP A 7 -10.75 22.28 15.99
C ASP A 7 -11.61 21.66 17.10
N TRP A 8 -12.66 22.34 17.54
CA TRP A 8 -13.59 21.81 18.56
C TRP A 8 -14.35 20.56 18.08
N ILE A 9 -14.82 20.53 16.82
CA ILE A 9 -15.47 19.34 16.25
C ILE A 9 -14.47 18.17 16.19
N ARG A 10 -13.27 18.43 15.66
CA ARG A 10 -12.22 17.41 15.50
C ARG A 10 -11.77 16.85 16.85
N VAL A 11 -11.52 17.71 17.84
CA VAL A 11 -11.11 17.33 19.19
C VAL A 11 -12.23 16.61 19.91
N GLY A 12 -13.47 17.12 19.87
CA GLY A 12 -14.63 16.49 20.50
C GLY A 12 -14.89 15.09 19.96
N ARG A 13 -14.84 14.91 18.63
CA ARG A 13 -14.99 13.61 17.99
C ARG A 13 -13.88 12.63 18.41
N LYS A 14 -12.62 13.09 18.38
CA LYS A 14 -11.47 12.25 18.77
C LYS A 14 -11.51 11.88 20.26
N SER A 15 -11.95 12.76 21.15
CA SER A 15 -12.09 12.45 22.58
C SER A 15 -13.13 11.36 22.86
N LEU A 16 -14.08 11.14 21.94
CA LEU A 16 -15.10 10.11 22.02
C LEU A 16 -14.73 8.84 21.23
N GLY A 17 -13.54 8.80 20.62
CA GLY A 17 -13.11 7.69 19.77
C GLY A 17 -13.91 7.53 18.48
N TRP A 18 -14.67 8.55 18.07
CA TRP A 18 -15.53 8.47 16.89
C TRP A 18 -14.77 8.74 15.61
N SER A 19 -15.09 8.02 14.53
CA SER A 19 -14.63 8.36 13.17
C SER A 19 -15.54 9.45 12.57
N GLN A 20 -15.08 10.13 11.51
CA GLN A 20 -15.90 11.15 10.83
C GLN A 20 -17.23 10.56 10.30
N SER A 21 -17.21 9.28 9.90
CA SER A 21 -18.41 8.54 9.49
C SER A 21 -19.40 8.34 10.64
N VAL A 22 -18.90 7.96 11.83
CA VAL A 22 -19.76 7.77 13.02
C VAL A 22 -20.40 9.08 13.46
N LEU A 23 -19.66 10.19 13.38
CA LEU A 23 -20.22 11.51 13.65
C LEU A 23 -21.26 11.90 12.59
N GLY A 24 -21.00 11.60 11.32
CA GLY A 24 -21.92 11.84 10.22
C GLY A 24 -23.24 11.07 10.40
N GLU A 25 -23.17 9.78 10.72
CA GLU A 25 -24.35 8.93 10.97
C GLU A 25 -25.20 9.45 12.13
N LYS A 26 -24.57 9.88 13.24
CA LYS A 26 -25.27 10.47 14.40
C LYS A 26 -25.94 11.81 14.10
N LEU A 27 -25.48 12.51 13.05
CA LEU A 27 -25.99 13.80 12.60
C LEU A 27 -26.90 13.69 11.36
N GLY A 28 -27.04 12.49 10.78
CA GLY A 28 -27.76 12.29 9.52
C GLY A 28 -27.08 12.95 8.31
N VAL A 29 -25.75 13.09 8.32
CA VAL A 29 -24.96 13.70 7.23
C VAL A 29 -23.87 12.77 6.73
N SER A 30 -23.34 13.03 5.54
CA SER A 30 -22.25 12.22 4.96
C SER A 30 -20.91 12.49 5.65
N GLN A 31 -20.02 11.48 5.65
CA GLN A 31 -18.65 11.64 6.14
C GLN A 31 -17.90 12.76 5.42
N VAL A 32 -18.14 12.95 4.12
CA VAL A 32 -17.56 14.01 3.30
C VAL A 32 -17.95 15.38 3.84
N GLN A 33 -19.22 15.56 4.24
CA GLN A 33 -19.70 16.80 4.81
C GLN A 33 -19.02 17.13 6.15
N VAL A 34 -18.78 16.11 6.98
CA VAL A 34 -18.01 16.24 8.23
C VAL A 34 -16.54 16.59 7.97
N SER A 35 -15.93 16.00 6.93
CA SER A 35 -14.55 16.32 6.52
C SER A 35 -14.42 17.77 6.01
N LEU A 36 -15.42 18.27 5.28
CA LEU A 36 -15.47 19.67 4.84
C LEU A 36 -15.57 20.65 6.01
N TRP A 37 -16.31 20.30 7.07
CA TRP A 37 -16.35 21.09 8.31
C TRP A 37 -15.01 21.05 9.05
N GLU A 38 -14.42 19.85 9.22
CA GLU A 38 -13.12 19.70 9.89
C GLU A 38 -11.94 20.31 9.11
N SER A 39 -12.10 20.57 7.81
CA SER A 39 -11.09 21.27 6.99
C SER A 39 -11.37 22.76 6.84
N GLY A 40 -12.48 23.27 7.41
CA GLY A 40 -12.90 24.66 7.28
C GLY A 40 -13.35 25.06 5.88
N LYS A 41 -13.57 24.08 4.98
CA LYS A 41 -14.04 24.29 3.61
C LYS A 41 -15.56 24.52 3.53
N ALA A 42 -16.29 24.13 4.57
CA ALA A 42 -17.71 24.40 4.72
C ALA A 42 -18.05 24.64 6.20
N GLU A 43 -19.14 25.35 6.46
CA GLU A 43 -19.70 25.52 7.80
C GLU A 43 -20.99 24.71 7.96
N PRO A 44 -21.23 24.08 9.11
CA PRO A 44 -22.51 23.44 9.38
C PRO A 44 -23.62 24.49 9.48
N SER A 45 -24.82 24.14 9.05
CA SER A 45 -26.00 24.97 9.28
C SER A 45 -26.30 25.14 10.77
N ALA A 46 -27.04 26.18 11.15
CA ALA A 46 -27.38 26.46 12.55
C ALA A 46 -28.03 25.26 13.29
N GLY A 47 -28.85 24.46 12.59
CA GLY A 47 -29.44 23.24 13.15
C GLY A 47 -28.43 22.10 13.34
N GLN A 48 -27.45 21.99 12.44
CA GLN A 48 -26.36 21.02 12.55
C GLN A 48 -25.37 21.41 13.65
N GLU A 49 -25.08 22.70 13.82
CA GLU A 49 -24.27 23.21 14.92
C GLU A 49 -24.93 22.95 16.28
N GLN A 50 -26.23 23.16 16.40
CA GLN A 50 -26.96 22.87 17.64
C GLN A 50 -26.94 21.37 17.97
N SER A 51 -27.04 20.52 16.95
CA SER A 51 -26.96 19.06 17.09
C SER A 51 -25.55 18.59 17.49
N LEU A 52 -24.51 19.17 16.89
CA LEU A 52 -23.10 18.96 17.27
C LEU A 52 -22.86 19.35 18.74
N ARG A 53 -23.35 20.52 19.16
CA ARG A 53 -23.25 20.99 20.56
C ARG A 53 -23.95 20.05 21.52
N ARG A 54 -25.13 19.54 21.20
CA ARG A 54 -25.81 18.53 22.05
C ARG A 54 -25.03 17.21 22.11
N LEU A 55 -24.59 16.68 20.98
CA LEU A 55 -23.90 15.38 20.90
C LEU A 55 -22.54 15.39 21.59
N LEU A 56 -21.75 16.46 21.41
CA LEU A 56 -20.40 16.56 21.96
C LEU A 56 -20.38 17.08 23.41
N SER A 57 -21.46 17.72 23.91
CA SER A 57 -21.57 18.14 25.31
C SER A 57 -22.11 17.06 26.25
N VAL A 58 -23.02 16.21 25.79
CA VAL A 58 -23.65 15.13 26.59
C VAL A 58 -22.65 14.05 27.02
N ALA A 59 -21.53 13.91 26.33
CA ALA A 59 -20.56 12.85 26.61
C ALA A 59 -19.58 13.15 27.78
N LYS A 60 -19.78 14.26 28.53
CA LYS A 60 -18.88 14.68 29.63
C LYS A 60 -19.42 14.44 31.05
N THR A 61 -20.58 13.80 31.23
CA THR A 61 -21.08 13.41 32.58
C THR A 61 -20.69 11.97 32.92
N PRO A 62 -19.93 11.72 34.00
CA PRO A 62 -19.65 10.36 34.46
C PRO A 62 -20.75 9.83 35.41
N THR A 63 -20.99 8.51 35.35
CA THR A 63 -21.49 7.59 36.41
C THR A 63 -22.91 6.98 36.28
N SER A 64 -22.95 5.72 35.76
CA SER A 64 -23.68 4.47 36.14
C SER A 64 -25.20 4.42 36.47
N PRO A 65 -25.89 3.23 36.45
CA PRO A 65 -25.49 1.85 36.10
C PRO A 65 -26.37 1.21 34.96
N PRO A 66 -26.16 -0.05 34.52
CA PRO A 66 -26.74 -0.57 33.28
C PRO A 66 -28.15 -1.18 33.47
N GLU A 67 -29.08 -0.87 32.55
CA GLU A 67 -30.29 -1.66 32.35
C GLU A 67 -30.11 -2.71 31.23
N PRO A 68 -30.74 -3.89 31.33
CA PRO A 68 -30.46 -5.02 30.47
C PRO A 68 -31.14 -4.86 29.11
N VAL A 69 -30.35 -4.58 28.07
CA VAL A 69 -30.85 -4.64 26.70
C VAL A 69 -30.70 -6.07 26.17
N ILE A 70 -31.85 -6.68 25.90
CA ILE A 70 -32.06 -8.00 25.32
C ILE A 70 -31.18 -8.19 24.08
N VAL A 71 -30.27 -9.17 24.15
CA VAL A 71 -29.43 -9.61 23.04
C VAL A 71 -30.30 -10.29 21.98
N ARG A 72 -30.64 -9.57 20.90
CA ARG A 72 -30.83 -10.24 19.61
C ARG A 72 -29.44 -10.57 19.06
N LYS A 73 -29.08 -11.86 19.10
CA LYS A 73 -27.86 -12.39 18.49
C LYS A 73 -27.81 -12.00 17.00
N ARG A 74 -27.06 -10.95 16.66
CA ARG A 74 -26.36 -10.90 15.37
C ARG A 74 -25.03 -11.61 15.57
N ALA A 75 -24.73 -12.55 14.69
CA ALA A 75 -23.43 -13.19 14.63
C ALA A 75 -22.35 -12.11 14.45
N THR A 76 -21.42 -12.06 15.39
CA THR A 76 -20.16 -11.33 15.24
C THR A 76 -19.44 -11.88 14.01
N PRO A 77 -18.97 -11.06 13.05
CA PRO A 77 -17.95 -11.54 12.14
C PRO A 77 -16.74 -11.97 12.98
N ALA A 78 -16.22 -13.16 12.69
CA ALA A 78 -15.08 -13.71 13.41
C ALA A 78 -13.90 -12.72 13.37
N PRO A 79 -13.17 -12.51 14.49
CA PRO A 79 -11.90 -11.81 14.42
C PRO A 79 -10.96 -12.56 13.45
N PRO A 80 -10.11 -11.84 12.69
CA PRO A 80 -9.14 -12.50 11.81
C PRO A 80 -8.27 -13.46 12.63
N PRO A 81 -7.90 -14.62 12.07
CA PRO A 81 -7.08 -15.59 12.79
C PRO A 81 -5.77 -14.94 13.25
N PRO A 82 -5.30 -15.20 14.47
CA PRO A 82 -4.01 -14.69 14.92
C PRO A 82 -2.90 -15.28 14.02
N PRO A 83 -1.84 -14.51 13.74
CA PRO A 83 -0.69 -15.02 12.99
C PRO A 83 -0.10 -16.25 13.71
N PRO A 84 0.37 -17.28 12.97
CA PRO A 84 0.88 -18.50 13.58
C PRO A 84 2.04 -18.22 14.54
N PHE A 85 2.03 -18.94 15.67
CA PHE A 85 2.96 -18.81 16.79
C PHE A 85 4.44 -18.84 16.34
N ARG A 86 5.22 -17.85 16.81
CA ARG A 86 6.68 -17.76 16.65
C ARG A 86 7.39 -18.87 17.43
N PRO A 87 8.26 -19.68 16.80
CA PRO A 87 9.36 -20.32 17.51
C PRO A 87 10.45 -19.27 17.78
N THR A 88 10.71 -18.98 19.05
CA THR A 88 11.88 -18.20 19.47
C THR A 88 13.15 -19.03 19.24
N ALA A 89 14.05 -18.57 18.37
CA ALA A 89 15.42 -19.07 18.25
C ALA A 89 16.41 -18.05 18.87
N PRO A 90 17.55 -18.52 19.42
CA PRO A 90 18.25 -17.84 20.51
C PRO A 90 19.16 -16.69 20.05
N ARG A 91 19.30 -15.71 20.94
CA ARG A 91 20.23 -14.58 20.85
C ARG A 91 21.68 -15.08 20.88
N ILE A 92 22.38 -15.02 19.75
CA ILE A 92 23.84 -15.13 19.70
C ILE A 92 24.41 -13.80 20.17
N THR A 93 25.07 -13.80 21.32
CA THR A 93 25.96 -12.73 21.77
C THR A 93 27.31 -12.88 21.11
N THR A 94 27.80 -11.87 20.39
CA THR A 94 29.22 -11.72 20.05
C THR A 94 29.85 -10.61 20.91
N PRO A 95 31.12 -10.76 21.31
CA PRO A 95 31.74 -9.93 22.32
C PRO A 95 32.40 -8.66 21.75
N THR A 96 32.47 -7.67 22.62
CA THR A 96 33.25 -6.43 22.59
C THR A 96 34.63 -6.54 21.95
N ALA A 97 34.93 -5.64 21.01
CA ALA A 97 36.29 -5.19 20.71
C ALA A 97 36.29 -3.67 20.49
N LYS A 98 37.39 -3.06 20.92
CA LYS A 98 37.57 -1.68 21.35
C LYS A 98 38.31 -0.88 20.26
N GLU A 99 38.11 0.44 20.32
CA GLU A 99 39.03 1.53 19.93
C GLU A 99 38.84 2.24 18.56
N SER A 100 38.74 3.58 18.68
CA SER A 100 38.70 4.68 17.68
C SER A 100 40.15 5.11 17.29
N PRO A 101 40.48 6.10 16.42
CA PRO A 101 39.68 7.26 15.96
C PRO A 101 39.78 7.69 14.46
N ALA A 102 39.02 8.76 14.14
CA ALA A 102 38.64 9.39 12.86
C ALA A 102 39.76 10.27 12.20
N PRO A 103 39.49 11.16 11.19
CA PRO A 103 38.28 11.44 10.38
C PRO A 103 38.53 11.67 8.87
N MET A 104 37.53 11.45 8.00
CA MET A 104 37.47 12.17 6.71
C MET A 104 36.01 12.35 6.26
N SER A 105 35.65 13.61 6.06
CA SER A 105 34.35 14.10 5.65
C SER A 105 33.99 13.72 4.22
N THR A 106 32.84 13.09 4.03
CA THR A 106 32.04 13.18 2.80
C THR A 106 30.57 13.22 3.20
N PRO A 107 29.74 14.13 2.65
CA PRO A 107 28.32 14.14 2.94
C PRO A 107 27.69 12.96 2.22
N ARG A 108 27.39 11.91 2.98
CA ARG A 108 26.50 10.84 2.54
C ARG A 108 25.10 11.44 2.49
N SER A 109 24.51 11.53 1.29
CA SER A 109 23.09 11.82 1.13
C SER A 109 22.28 10.77 1.89
N THR A 110 21.85 11.12 3.09
CA THR A 110 20.87 10.37 3.86
C THR A 110 19.49 10.74 3.32
N SER A 111 18.98 10.01 2.33
CA SER A 111 17.54 9.89 2.20
C SER A 111 17.05 9.12 3.42
N SER A 112 16.24 9.79 4.23
CA SER A 112 15.97 9.40 5.60
C SER A 112 14.90 8.32 5.65
N SER A 113 14.91 7.46 6.67
CA SER A 113 13.84 6.49 6.94
C SER A 113 12.44 7.12 7.07
N ALA A 114 12.35 8.44 7.26
CA ALA A 114 11.09 9.19 7.31
C ALA A 114 10.43 9.34 5.94
N ASP A 115 11.21 9.51 4.87
CA ASP A 115 10.70 9.57 3.50
C ASP A 115 10.09 8.22 3.10
N PHE A 116 10.69 7.14 3.61
CA PHE A 116 10.27 5.76 3.37
C PHE A 116 8.93 5.41 4.03
N SER A 117 8.75 5.78 5.30
CA SER A 117 7.47 5.57 6.01
C SER A 117 6.33 6.35 5.37
N ALA A 118 6.60 7.58 4.90
CA ALA A 118 5.59 8.38 4.20
C ALA A 118 5.20 7.78 2.84
N MET A 119 6.13 7.14 2.13
CA MET A 119 5.85 6.40 0.89
C MET A 119 5.06 5.12 1.16
N GLU A 120 5.39 4.37 2.23
CA GLU A 120 4.61 3.21 2.69
C GLU A 120 3.18 3.61 3.06
N ASP A 121 3.00 4.71 3.81
CA ASP A 121 1.68 5.21 4.19
C ASP A 121 0.84 5.63 2.98
N GLN A 122 1.45 6.30 1.98
CA GLN A 122 0.76 6.68 0.74
C GLN A 122 0.37 5.46 -0.09
N LEU A 123 1.23 4.45 -0.14
CA LEU A 123 0.95 3.18 -0.80
C LEU A 123 -0.20 2.44 -0.14
N TRP A 124 -0.18 2.36 1.19
CA TRP A 124 -1.25 1.77 1.98
C TRP A 124 -2.54 2.56 1.86
N GLU A 125 -2.49 3.89 1.87
CA GLU A 125 -3.66 4.74 1.69
C GLU A 125 -4.26 4.56 0.30
N ALA A 126 -3.44 4.51 -0.76
CA ALA A 126 -3.93 4.31 -2.12
C ALA A 126 -4.49 2.89 -2.32
N ALA A 127 -3.83 1.87 -1.74
CA ALA A 127 -4.35 0.50 -1.71
C ALA A 127 -5.64 0.39 -0.86
N ASP A 128 -5.74 1.12 0.25
CA ASP A 128 -6.93 1.18 1.11
C ASP A 128 -8.08 1.93 0.44
N GLN A 129 -7.79 2.98 -0.33
CA GLN A 129 -8.76 3.68 -1.16
C GLN A 129 -9.27 2.76 -2.28
N LEU A 130 -8.39 2.00 -2.93
CA LEU A 130 -8.81 0.97 -3.88
C LEU A 130 -9.69 -0.08 -3.20
N ARG A 131 -9.34 -0.52 -1.98
CA ARG A 131 -10.17 -1.44 -1.16
C ARG A 131 -11.53 -0.84 -0.81
N ALA A 132 -11.57 0.43 -0.39
CA ALA A 132 -12.80 1.11 0.03
C ALA A 132 -13.77 1.40 -1.13
N ASN A 133 -13.24 1.58 -2.34
CA ASN A 133 -14.03 1.85 -3.54
C ASN A 133 -14.35 0.57 -4.35
N SER A 134 -13.69 -0.54 -4.06
CA SER A 134 -13.99 -1.84 -4.66
C SER A 134 -15.18 -2.50 -3.95
N LYS A 135 -16.13 -3.06 -4.71
CA LYS A 135 -17.23 -3.88 -4.16
C LYS A 135 -16.77 -5.27 -3.66
N LEU A 136 -15.47 -5.47 -3.44
CA LEU A 136 -14.81 -6.75 -3.22
C LEU A 136 -14.57 -6.99 -1.72
N SER A 137 -14.69 -8.24 -1.28
CA SER A 137 -14.29 -8.65 0.07
C SER A 137 -12.79 -8.47 0.30
N SER A 138 -12.36 -8.27 1.55
CA SER A 138 -10.93 -8.13 1.88
C SER A 138 -10.06 -9.29 1.39
N SER A 139 -10.63 -10.51 1.29
CA SER A 139 -9.94 -11.69 0.77
C SER A 139 -9.79 -11.69 -0.76
N GLU A 140 -10.67 -11.00 -1.47
CA GLU A 140 -10.75 -11.04 -2.94
C GLU A 140 -9.78 -10.06 -3.60
N TYR A 141 -9.40 -8.98 -2.91
CA TYR A 141 -8.47 -7.96 -3.42
C TYR A 141 -6.99 -8.24 -3.11
N CYS A 142 -6.68 -9.09 -2.13
CA CYS A 142 -5.29 -9.36 -1.73
C CYS A 142 -4.47 -9.97 -2.89
N MET A 143 -5.03 -10.97 -3.58
CA MET A 143 -4.38 -11.68 -4.68
C MET A 143 -3.99 -10.79 -5.88
N PRO A 144 -4.88 -9.95 -6.46
CA PRO A 144 -4.49 -9.12 -7.60
C PRO A 144 -3.45 -8.06 -7.23
N VAL A 145 -3.57 -7.45 -6.05
CA VAL A 145 -2.61 -6.45 -5.54
C VAL A 145 -1.23 -7.07 -5.39
N LEU A 146 -1.14 -8.28 -4.81
CA LEU A 146 0.12 -9.00 -4.64
C LEU A 146 0.84 -9.24 -5.96
N GLY A 147 0.10 -9.68 -6.99
CA GLY A 147 0.72 -9.93 -8.29
C GLY A 147 1.14 -8.64 -9.00
N VAL A 148 0.39 -7.54 -8.87
CA VAL A 148 0.81 -6.23 -9.41
C VAL A 148 2.08 -5.72 -8.71
N ILE A 149 2.15 -5.88 -7.39
CA ILE A 149 3.37 -5.59 -6.61
C ILE A 149 4.55 -6.42 -7.08
N PHE A 150 4.36 -7.73 -7.25
CA PHE A 150 5.39 -8.62 -7.79
C PHE A 150 5.88 -8.14 -9.16
N LEU A 151 4.95 -7.81 -10.06
CA LEU A 151 5.29 -7.37 -11.41
C LEU A 151 6.06 -6.04 -11.41
N ARG A 152 5.66 -5.12 -10.54
CA ARG A 152 6.37 -3.86 -10.31
C ARG A 152 7.80 -4.11 -9.84
N HIS A 153 7.97 -4.98 -8.85
CA HIS A 153 9.27 -5.33 -8.31
C HIS A 153 10.17 -5.99 -9.37
N ALA A 154 9.63 -6.97 -10.10
CA ALA A 154 10.33 -7.65 -11.19
C ALA A 154 10.78 -6.66 -12.27
N SER A 155 9.91 -5.72 -12.64
CA SER A 155 10.21 -4.68 -13.64
C SER A 155 11.32 -3.75 -13.19
N ASN A 156 11.28 -3.26 -11.95
CA ASN A 156 12.36 -2.44 -11.40
C ASN A 156 13.71 -3.19 -11.43
N ARG A 157 13.70 -4.45 -11.01
CA ARG A 157 14.92 -5.27 -10.96
C ARG A 157 15.46 -5.52 -12.37
N TYR A 158 14.58 -5.81 -13.33
CA TYR A 158 14.94 -5.97 -14.74
C TYR A 158 15.59 -4.70 -15.29
N GLN A 159 14.99 -3.53 -15.10
CA GLN A 159 15.52 -2.25 -15.60
C GLN A 159 16.87 -1.88 -14.95
N ALA A 160 17.02 -2.12 -13.65
CA ALA A 160 18.29 -1.90 -12.95
C ALA A 160 19.42 -2.78 -13.50
N VAL A 161 19.13 -4.06 -13.74
CA VAL A 161 20.11 -5.00 -14.32
C VAL A 161 20.39 -4.69 -15.79
N LEU A 162 19.38 -4.28 -16.56
CA LEU A 162 19.55 -3.87 -17.95
C LEU A 162 20.54 -2.70 -18.07
N LYS A 163 20.37 -1.65 -17.24
CA LYS A 163 21.29 -0.51 -17.15
C LYS A 163 22.70 -0.96 -16.76
N GLN A 164 22.81 -1.87 -15.79
CA GLN A 164 24.10 -2.43 -15.39
C GLN A 164 24.81 -3.14 -16.55
N ILE A 165 24.10 -4.02 -17.27
CA ILE A 165 24.65 -4.77 -18.40
C ILE A 165 25.09 -3.80 -19.51
N GLN A 166 24.27 -2.80 -19.84
CA GLN A 166 24.63 -1.78 -20.83
C GLN A 166 25.91 -1.04 -20.44
N GLY A 167 26.08 -0.69 -19.17
CA GLY A 167 27.31 -0.09 -18.65
C GLY A 167 28.52 -1.02 -18.74
N GLU A 168 28.35 -2.31 -18.48
CA GLU A 168 29.43 -3.31 -18.61
C GLU A 168 29.85 -3.53 -20.07
N VAL A 169 28.89 -3.53 -21.02
CA VAL A 169 29.18 -3.60 -22.46
C VAL A 169 29.91 -2.34 -22.91
N ALA A 170 29.46 -1.15 -22.51
CA ALA A 170 30.14 0.12 -22.82
C ALA A 170 31.56 0.19 -22.24
N ALA A 171 31.79 -0.42 -21.07
CA ALA A 171 33.10 -0.52 -20.44
C ALA A 171 33.99 -1.64 -21.02
N GLY A 172 33.52 -2.40 -22.02
CA GLY A 172 34.25 -3.54 -22.60
C GLY A 172 34.39 -4.75 -21.67
N LYS A 173 33.66 -4.79 -20.55
CA LYS A 173 33.67 -5.92 -19.58
C LYS A 173 32.78 -7.08 -20.03
N MET A 174 31.88 -6.83 -20.97
CA MET A 174 30.97 -7.83 -21.52
C MET A 174 30.93 -7.73 -23.06
N PRO A 175 30.89 -8.86 -23.79
CA PRO A 175 30.75 -8.83 -25.24
C PRO A 175 29.45 -8.16 -25.68
N SER A 176 29.49 -7.37 -26.73
CA SER A 176 28.30 -6.85 -27.40
C SER A 176 27.62 -8.00 -28.16
N ARG A 177 26.71 -8.70 -27.49
CA ARG A 177 25.89 -9.78 -28.04
C ARG A 177 24.43 -9.62 -27.58
N PRO A 178 23.45 -10.26 -28.23
CA PRO A 178 22.08 -10.30 -27.73
C PRO A 178 22.03 -10.79 -26.29
N LEU A 179 21.23 -10.10 -25.47
CA LEU A 179 21.06 -10.45 -24.05
C LEU A 179 20.37 -11.80 -23.93
N VAL A 180 20.88 -12.63 -23.03
CA VAL A 180 20.28 -13.94 -22.74
C VAL A 180 19.79 -13.99 -21.29
N LYS A 181 18.81 -14.87 -21.02
CA LYS A 181 18.23 -15.05 -19.68
C LYS A 181 19.29 -15.24 -18.59
N SER A 182 20.37 -15.96 -18.87
CA SER A 182 21.45 -16.18 -17.91
C SER A 182 22.16 -14.91 -17.44
N ASP A 183 22.18 -13.85 -18.24
CA ASP A 183 22.80 -12.57 -17.87
C ASP A 183 22.01 -11.86 -16.75
N PHE A 184 20.69 -12.05 -16.74
CA PHE A 184 19.79 -11.54 -15.69
C PHE A 184 19.81 -12.44 -14.46
N ILE A 185 19.72 -13.76 -14.64
CA ILE A 185 19.68 -14.72 -13.52
C ILE A 185 20.94 -14.60 -12.64
N LYS A 186 22.14 -14.48 -13.24
CA LYS A 186 23.40 -14.27 -12.51
C LYS A 186 23.40 -13.01 -11.64
N ARG A 187 22.57 -12.04 -11.99
CA ARG A 187 22.39 -10.77 -11.27
C ARG A 187 21.12 -10.78 -10.41
N ARG A 188 20.51 -11.94 -10.15
CA ARG A 188 19.26 -12.07 -9.37
C ARG A 188 18.14 -11.19 -9.95
N ALA A 189 17.94 -11.28 -11.26
CA ALA A 189 16.85 -10.63 -11.98
C ALA A 189 16.23 -11.61 -12.97
N LEU A 190 14.94 -11.42 -13.25
CA LEU A 190 14.26 -12.09 -14.34
C LEU A 190 14.44 -11.26 -15.61
N MET A 191 14.72 -11.91 -16.73
CA MET A 191 14.59 -11.28 -18.04
C MET A 191 13.10 -11.22 -18.35
N LEU A 192 12.53 -10.02 -18.45
CA LEU A 192 11.09 -9.88 -18.67
C LEU A 192 10.75 -9.80 -20.17
N PRO A 193 9.81 -10.64 -20.65
CA PRO A 193 9.26 -10.47 -21.99
C PRO A 193 8.52 -9.12 -22.08
N GLU A 194 8.43 -8.55 -23.29
CA GLU A 194 7.86 -7.21 -23.48
C GLU A 194 6.46 -7.05 -22.86
N LYS A 195 5.60 -8.05 -23.05
CA LYS A 195 4.24 -8.09 -22.48
C LYS A 195 4.18 -8.09 -20.95
N ALA A 196 5.25 -8.52 -20.27
CA ALA A 196 5.34 -8.50 -18.82
C ALA A 196 6.10 -7.28 -18.27
N GLN A 197 6.56 -6.37 -19.14
CA GLN A 197 7.14 -5.11 -18.68
C GLN A 197 6.03 -4.17 -18.24
N TYR A 198 6.19 -3.58 -17.06
CA TYR A 198 5.20 -2.69 -16.47
C TYR A 198 4.77 -1.54 -17.41
N GLU A 199 5.74 -0.97 -18.13
CA GLU A 199 5.55 0.08 -19.11
C GLU A 199 4.70 -0.36 -20.31
N ALA A 200 4.71 -1.65 -20.69
CA ALA A 200 3.84 -2.16 -21.73
C ALA A 200 2.37 -2.19 -21.27
N LEU A 201 2.13 -2.57 -20.01
CA LEU A 201 0.78 -2.55 -19.43
C LEU A 201 0.23 -1.13 -19.28
N LEU A 202 1.06 -0.17 -18.88
CA LEU A 202 0.66 1.23 -18.76
C LEU A 202 0.43 1.94 -20.10
N ARG A 203 0.94 1.39 -21.21
CA ARG A 203 0.69 1.92 -22.56
C ARG A 203 -0.69 1.54 -23.10
N LEU A 204 -1.42 0.63 -22.45
CA LEU A 204 -2.77 0.29 -22.84
C LEU A 204 -3.69 1.52 -22.71
N PRO A 205 -4.65 1.70 -23.63
CA PRO A 205 -5.61 2.79 -23.52
C PRO A 205 -6.49 2.61 -22.27
N THR A 206 -6.98 3.73 -21.73
CA THR A 206 -7.96 3.70 -20.64
C THR A 206 -9.21 2.92 -21.05
N GLY A 207 -9.68 2.04 -20.17
CA GLY A 207 -10.76 1.08 -20.48
C GLY A 207 -10.31 -0.09 -21.37
N GLY A 208 -8.99 -0.28 -21.55
CA GLY A 208 -8.42 -1.44 -22.22
C GLY A 208 -8.58 -2.74 -21.43
N SER A 209 -8.14 -3.86 -22.01
CA SER A 209 -8.23 -5.20 -21.41
C SER A 209 -7.10 -5.47 -20.41
N PHE A 210 -7.06 -4.72 -19.30
CA PHE A 210 -6.05 -4.85 -18.25
C PHE A 210 -6.04 -6.23 -17.58
N GLY A 211 -7.23 -6.82 -17.36
CA GLY A 211 -7.34 -8.18 -16.81
C GLY A 211 -6.57 -9.20 -17.65
N SER A 212 -6.92 -9.31 -18.92
CA SER A 212 -6.28 -10.25 -19.84
C SER A 212 -4.80 -9.93 -20.09
N ALA A 213 -4.42 -8.64 -20.12
CA ALA A 213 -3.01 -8.24 -20.24
C ALA A 213 -2.17 -8.67 -19.02
N LEU A 214 -2.72 -8.56 -17.80
CA LEU A 214 -2.07 -9.06 -16.59
C LEU A 214 -1.95 -10.59 -16.60
N VAL A 215 -3.01 -11.30 -17.00
CA VAL A 215 -2.95 -12.77 -17.16
C VAL A 215 -1.86 -13.16 -18.17
N GLU A 216 -1.78 -12.45 -19.29
CA GLU A 216 -0.77 -12.72 -20.31
C GLU A 216 0.65 -12.45 -19.81
N ALA A 217 0.85 -11.37 -19.05
CA ALA A 217 2.12 -11.04 -18.42
C ALA A 217 2.56 -12.13 -17.43
N MET A 218 1.66 -12.59 -16.55
CA MET A 218 1.98 -13.64 -15.57
C MET A 218 2.31 -14.96 -16.27
N ASN A 219 1.50 -15.37 -17.26
CA ASN A 219 1.79 -16.58 -18.03
C ASN A 219 3.14 -16.50 -18.73
N ALA A 220 3.49 -15.35 -19.31
CA ALA A 220 4.78 -15.15 -19.98
C ALA A 220 5.97 -15.34 -19.03
N ILE A 221 5.86 -14.80 -17.80
CA ILE A 221 6.90 -14.96 -16.78
C ILE A 221 7.04 -16.43 -16.38
N GLU A 222 5.93 -17.12 -16.16
CA GLU A 222 5.95 -18.54 -15.79
C GLU A 222 6.53 -19.43 -16.89
N GLU A 223 6.16 -19.18 -18.15
CA GLU A 223 6.73 -19.88 -19.32
C GLU A 223 8.24 -19.69 -19.43
N ASP A 224 8.73 -18.49 -19.11
CA ASP A 224 10.14 -18.16 -19.21
C ASP A 224 10.98 -18.62 -18.02
N PHE A 225 10.35 -18.89 -16.87
CA PHE A 225 11.00 -19.23 -15.62
C PHE A 225 10.26 -20.34 -14.84
N GLU A 226 10.68 -21.58 -15.07
CA GLU A 226 10.09 -22.80 -14.50
C GLU A 226 9.81 -22.75 -12.98
N PRO A 227 10.67 -22.18 -12.11
CA PRO A 227 10.40 -22.13 -10.69
C PRO A 227 9.16 -21.31 -10.28
N LEU A 228 8.64 -20.45 -11.16
CA LEU A 228 7.41 -19.68 -10.92
C LEU A 228 6.14 -20.33 -11.49
N ARG A 229 6.25 -21.49 -12.15
CA ARG A 229 5.10 -22.18 -12.76
C ARG A 229 4.00 -22.46 -11.74
N GLY A 230 2.80 -21.95 -12.01
CA GLY A 230 1.62 -22.07 -11.16
C GLY A 230 1.68 -21.26 -9.86
N GLN A 231 2.67 -20.38 -9.69
CA GLN A 231 2.82 -19.56 -8.48
C GLN A 231 2.22 -18.17 -8.63
N LEU A 232 2.10 -17.66 -9.86
CA LEU A 232 1.61 -16.30 -10.09
C LEU A 232 0.07 -16.30 -10.16
N PRO A 233 -0.60 -15.27 -9.59
CA PRO A 233 -2.05 -15.13 -9.68
C PRO A 233 -2.47 -14.91 -11.14
N LYS A 234 -3.58 -15.55 -11.54
CA LYS A 234 -4.12 -15.46 -12.91
C LYS A 234 -5.61 -15.13 -12.97
N ASP A 235 -6.25 -14.96 -11.83
CA ASP A 235 -7.69 -14.68 -11.76
C ASP A 235 -7.98 -13.18 -11.94
N TYR A 236 -7.31 -12.50 -12.88
CA TYR A 236 -7.48 -11.07 -13.10
C TYR A 236 -8.74 -10.71 -13.89
N ASP A 237 -9.24 -11.63 -14.73
CA ASP A 237 -10.41 -11.40 -15.59
C ASP A 237 -11.72 -11.19 -14.80
N ARG A 238 -11.74 -11.49 -13.49
CA ARG A 238 -12.90 -11.29 -12.62
C ARG A 238 -13.04 -9.86 -12.09
N PHE A 239 -12.03 -9.00 -12.31
CA PHE A 239 -12.01 -7.63 -11.80
C PHE A 239 -12.35 -6.63 -12.90
N ASP A 240 -12.93 -5.50 -12.51
CA ASP A 240 -13.19 -4.39 -13.42
C ASP A 240 -11.86 -3.83 -13.97
N ASN A 241 -11.79 -3.59 -15.28
CA ASN A 241 -10.55 -3.09 -15.91
C ASN A 241 -10.15 -1.72 -15.37
N ASP A 242 -11.10 -0.85 -15.05
CA ASP A 242 -10.84 0.47 -14.46
C ASP A 242 -10.14 0.33 -13.09
N LEU A 243 -10.56 -0.65 -12.28
CA LEU A 243 -9.91 -0.95 -11.00
C LEU A 243 -8.46 -1.42 -11.19
N LEU A 244 -8.24 -2.31 -12.16
CA LEU A 244 -6.89 -2.82 -12.46
C LEU A 244 -5.99 -1.74 -13.05
N GLU A 245 -6.55 -0.83 -13.85
CA GLU A 245 -5.87 0.35 -14.37
C GLU A 245 -5.44 1.28 -13.23
N ASP A 246 -6.36 1.64 -12.34
CA ASP A 246 -6.06 2.49 -11.18
C ASP A 246 -5.03 1.84 -10.26
N LEU A 247 -5.11 0.53 -10.06
CA LEU A 247 -4.12 -0.24 -9.32
C LEU A 247 -2.74 -0.16 -9.98
N LEU A 248 -2.63 -0.40 -11.29
CA LEU A 248 -1.37 -0.31 -12.01
C LEU A 248 -0.78 1.12 -11.95
N ARG A 249 -1.63 2.14 -12.09
CA ARG A 249 -1.21 3.55 -12.03
C ARG A 249 -0.77 3.97 -10.62
N CYS A 250 -1.47 3.50 -9.58
CA CYS A 250 -1.08 3.70 -8.19
C CYS A 250 0.36 3.22 -7.93
N PHE A 251 0.71 2.06 -8.47
CA PHE A 251 2.06 1.50 -8.34
C PHE A 251 3.09 2.08 -9.34
N ASP A 252 2.75 3.08 -10.16
CA ASP A 252 3.67 3.73 -11.11
C ASP A 252 4.39 5.00 -10.60
N SER A 253 4.23 5.35 -9.32
CA SER A 253 4.90 6.53 -8.77
C SER A 253 6.43 6.47 -8.93
N GLU A 254 7.09 7.62 -9.10
CA GLU A 254 8.56 7.68 -9.25
C GLU A 254 9.30 7.08 -8.04
N ALA A 255 8.70 7.27 -6.87
CA ALA A 255 9.00 6.59 -5.62
C ALA A 255 9.15 5.06 -5.81
N LEU A 256 8.11 4.44 -6.35
CA LEU A 256 8.04 3.00 -6.57
C LEU A 256 8.87 2.53 -7.76
N ARG A 257 9.07 3.38 -8.77
CA ARG A 257 9.97 3.11 -9.90
C ARG A 257 11.41 2.87 -9.45
N ASN A 258 11.83 3.55 -8.40
CA ASN A 258 13.19 3.47 -7.86
C ASN A 258 13.27 2.67 -6.55
N ALA A 259 12.14 2.12 -6.07
CA ALA A 259 12.06 1.33 -4.86
C ALA A 259 12.88 0.02 -4.95
N SER A 260 13.57 -0.31 -3.86
CA SER A 260 14.31 -1.57 -3.71
C SER A 260 13.42 -2.71 -3.21
N GLY A 261 13.96 -3.94 -3.21
CA GLY A 261 13.27 -5.14 -2.72
C GLY A 261 12.84 -5.08 -1.25
N ASP A 262 13.48 -4.23 -0.44
CA ASP A 262 13.16 -4.11 0.99
C ASP A 262 11.79 -3.48 1.23
N ILE A 263 11.35 -2.56 0.35
CA ILE A 263 10.01 -1.94 0.41
C ILE A 263 8.95 -3.01 0.17
N PHE A 264 9.12 -3.78 -0.89
CA PHE A 264 8.17 -4.81 -1.27
C PHE A 264 8.12 -5.91 -0.22
N GLY A 265 9.27 -6.33 0.33
CA GLY A 265 9.34 -7.29 1.43
C GLY A 265 8.51 -6.86 2.64
N ARG A 266 8.56 -5.58 3.03
CA ARG A 266 7.71 -5.05 4.10
C ARG A 266 6.23 -5.06 3.74
N ILE A 267 5.87 -4.76 2.50
CA ILE A 267 4.46 -4.86 2.05
C ILE A 267 3.95 -6.31 2.15
N TYR A 268 4.81 -7.33 2.01
CA TYR A 268 4.44 -8.74 2.24
C TYR A 268 4.32 -9.11 3.74
N GLU A 269 4.91 -8.34 4.65
CA GLU A 269 4.90 -8.61 6.10
C GLU A 269 3.69 -8.02 6.84
N TYR A 270 2.98 -7.08 6.21
CA TYR A 270 1.80 -6.38 6.74
C TYR A 270 0.50 -6.99 6.23
#